data_AF-R9HGB3-F1
#
_entry.id   AF-R9HGB3-F1
#
_cell.length_a   1.000
_cell.length_b   1.000
_cell.length_c   1.000
_cell.angle_alpha   90.00
_cell.angle_beta   90.00
_cell.angle_gamma   90.00
#
_symmetry.space_group_name_H-M   'P 1'
#
loop_
_entity.id
_entity.type
_entity.pdbx_description
1 polymer ?
#
loop_
_entity_poly.entity_id
_entity_poly.type
_entity_poly.pdbx_seq_one_letter_code
_entity_poly.pdbx_strand_id
1 'polypeptide(L)'
;MELYIKKWWGNYVGGCDDTFLLLDYFGSQKQSNLELSKILSDIHLNTLLKENSVNEGDIYFSINESYEPHFDMAIDVIIDLSAILLESIKNGKVDIKELDPNSKYSNFFSISTSKDDAMLLLSGLNKFINAPQEYELADFMDESELEELVGDCKEISGILTNCISQI
;
A
#
# COMPACT_ATOMS: atom_id res chain seq x y z
N MET A 1 -3.79 -17.41 -12.73
CA MET A 1 -4.78 -16.33 -12.89
C MET A 1 -3.93 -15.09 -13.11
N GLU A 2 -4.28 -14.20 -14.03
CA GLU A 2 -3.47 -12.98 -14.17
C GLU A 2 -3.74 -12.08 -12.96
N LEU A 3 -2.67 -11.57 -12.33
CA LEU A 3 -2.75 -10.60 -11.25
C LEU A 3 -3.60 -9.39 -11.69
N TYR A 4 -4.59 -9.00 -10.89
CA TYR A 4 -5.44 -7.84 -11.17
C TYR A 4 -4.63 -6.54 -11.09
N ILE A 5 -3.71 -6.47 -10.13
CA ILE A 5 -2.82 -5.33 -9.87
C ILE A 5 -1.75 -5.11 -10.95
N LYS A 6 -1.50 -6.10 -11.82
CA LYS A 6 -0.42 -6.10 -12.82
C LYS A 6 -0.39 -4.88 -13.74
N LYS A 7 -1.54 -4.25 -13.98
CA LYS A 7 -1.62 -3.06 -14.85
C LYS A 7 -0.94 -1.83 -14.26
N TRP A 8 -0.71 -1.78 -12.95
CA TRP A 8 0.00 -0.70 -12.26
C TRP A 8 1.34 -1.18 -11.68
N TRP A 9 1.39 -2.45 -11.26
CA TRP A 9 2.50 -3.00 -10.51
C TRP A 9 3.82 -3.07 -11.30
N GLY A 10 4.91 -2.61 -10.70
CA GLY A 10 6.28 -2.70 -11.20
C GLY A 10 6.84 -1.41 -11.83
N ASN A 11 6.09 -0.31 -11.81
CA ASN A 11 6.58 1.03 -12.12
C ASN A 11 6.55 1.90 -10.85
N TYR A 12 5.80 3.00 -10.85
CA TYR A 12 5.63 3.86 -9.67
C TYR A 12 4.78 3.22 -8.56
N VAL A 13 3.93 2.25 -8.90
CA VAL A 13 3.23 1.40 -7.93
C VAL A 13 3.98 0.08 -7.84
N GLY A 14 4.43 -0.28 -6.65
CA GLY A 14 5.10 -1.54 -6.38
C GLY A 14 6.53 -1.64 -6.93
N GLY A 15 7.23 -0.52 -7.10
CA GLY A 15 8.56 -0.48 -7.69
C GLY A 15 9.63 0.26 -6.87
N CYS A 16 9.34 0.71 -5.65
CA CYS A 16 10.31 1.37 -4.78
C CYS A 16 10.82 0.46 -3.67
N ASP A 17 11.85 0.92 -2.93
CA ASP A 17 12.43 0.13 -1.83
C ASP A 17 11.42 -0.11 -0.69
N ASP A 18 10.53 0.86 -0.44
CA ASP A 18 9.42 0.73 0.51
C ASP A 18 8.43 -0.37 0.11
N THR A 19 8.22 -0.60 -1.19
CA THR A 19 7.44 -1.74 -1.67
C THR A 19 8.02 -3.05 -1.16
N PHE A 20 9.33 -3.26 -1.34
CA PHE A 20 9.96 -4.51 -0.94
C PHE A 20 9.92 -4.70 0.57
N LEU A 21 10.07 -3.61 1.32
CA LEU A 21 9.91 -3.64 2.77
C LEU A 21 8.49 -4.00 3.19
N LEU A 22 7.47 -3.51 2.48
CA LEU A 22 6.07 -3.82 2.72
C LEU A 22 5.76 -5.30 2.39
N LEU A 23 6.35 -5.82 1.30
CA LEU A 23 6.27 -7.25 0.97
C LEU A 23 6.99 -8.11 2.03
N ASP A 24 8.08 -7.62 2.60
CA ASP A 24 8.77 -8.28 3.71
C ASP A 24 7.90 -8.33 4.97
N TYR A 25 7.14 -7.26 5.26
CA TYR A 25 6.10 -7.27 6.30
C TYR A 25 5.11 -8.40 6.04
N PHE A 26 4.51 -8.48 4.84
CA PHE A 26 3.52 -9.52 4.50
C PHE A 26 4.10 -10.94 4.56
N GLY A 27 5.31 -11.14 4.03
CA GLY A 27 5.99 -12.42 4.00
C GLY A 27 6.35 -12.95 5.37
N SER A 28 6.62 -12.06 6.32
CA SER A 28 6.96 -12.41 7.71
C SER A 28 5.74 -12.81 8.56
N GLN A 29 4.51 -12.57 8.10
CA GLN A 29 3.31 -12.85 8.88
C GLN A 29 3.05 -14.35 9.03
N LYS A 30 2.66 -14.76 10.23
CA LYS A 30 2.32 -16.17 10.53
C LYS A 30 0.96 -16.59 9.98
N GLN A 31 0.06 -15.63 9.79
CA GLN A 31 -1.29 -15.86 9.32
C GLN A 31 -1.40 -15.45 7.85
N SER A 32 -2.18 -16.19 7.07
CA SER A 32 -2.42 -15.88 5.66
C SER A 32 -3.62 -14.96 5.45
N ASN A 33 -4.49 -14.74 6.44
CA ASN A 33 -5.54 -13.72 6.36
C ASN A 33 -5.19 -12.61 7.35
N LEU A 34 -4.99 -11.40 6.84
CA LEU A 34 -4.52 -10.25 7.58
C LEU A 34 -5.63 -9.20 7.64
N GLU A 35 -5.89 -8.64 8.81
CA GLU A 35 -6.86 -7.56 8.94
C GLU A 35 -6.21 -6.22 8.56
N LEU A 36 -6.86 -5.43 7.69
CA LEU A 36 -6.33 -4.13 7.27
C LEU A 36 -6.06 -3.21 8.47
N SER A 37 -6.97 -3.19 9.45
CA SER A 37 -6.78 -2.44 10.69
C SER A 37 -5.50 -2.82 11.44
N LYS A 38 -5.16 -4.12 11.46
CA LYS A 38 -3.95 -4.65 12.07
C LYS A 38 -2.71 -4.29 11.26
N ILE A 39 -2.78 -4.39 9.93
CA ILE A 39 -1.70 -3.94 9.03
C ILE A 39 -1.38 -2.48 9.31
N LEU A 40 -2.38 -1.60 9.21
CA LEU A 40 -2.22 -0.16 9.43
C LEU A 40 -1.69 0.17 10.82
N SER A 41 -2.06 -0.61 11.84
CA SER A 41 -1.57 -0.42 13.21
C SER A 41 -0.13 -0.93 13.39
N ASP A 42 0.24 -2.01 12.73
CA ASP A 42 1.57 -2.63 12.86
C ASP A 42 2.66 -1.81 12.20
N ILE A 43 2.30 -1.13 11.11
CA ILE A 43 3.20 -0.22 10.42
C ILE A 43 3.07 1.23 10.93
N HIS A 44 2.28 1.48 11.98
CA HIS A 44 1.99 2.82 12.52
C HIS A 44 1.30 3.83 11.57
N LEU A 45 0.88 3.40 10.37
CA LEU A 45 0.23 4.24 9.37
C LEU A 45 -1.17 4.71 9.80
N ASN A 46 -1.86 3.96 10.66
CA ASN A 46 -3.20 4.32 11.16
C ASN A 46 -3.23 5.68 11.88
N THR A 47 -2.16 6.05 12.60
CA THR A 47 -2.05 7.32 13.30
C THR A 47 -1.91 8.46 12.30
N LEU A 48 -1.00 8.31 11.32
CA LEU A 48 -0.75 9.34 10.31
C LEU A 48 -1.99 9.63 9.46
N LEU A 49 -2.71 8.57 9.07
CA LEU A 49 -3.96 8.71 8.31
C LEU A 49 -5.05 9.48 9.07
N LYS A 50 -5.15 9.26 10.40
CA LYS A 50 -6.13 9.93 11.27
C LYS A 50 -5.76 11.38 11.59
N GLU A 51 -4.46 11.66 11.73
CA GLU A 51 -3.93 12.98 12.09
C GLU A 51 -3.64 13.87 10.87
N ASN A 52 -3.72 13.31 9.65
CA ASN A 52 -3.36 13.98 8.39
C ASN A 52 -1.88 14.38 8.33
N SER A 53 -1.00 13.56 8.89
CA SER A 53 0.44 13.83 9.03
C SER A 53 1.31 12.91 8.17
N VAL A 54 0.78 12.40 7.04
CA VAL A 54 1.47 11.44 6.17
C VAL A 54 2.84 11.93 5.69
N ASN A 55 3.02 13.23 5.43
CA ASN A 55 4.31 13.80 4.98
C ASN A 55 5.33 14.04 6.09
N GLU A 56 4.90 14.01 7.35
CA GLU A 56 5.74 14.37 8.49
C GLU A 56 6.01 13.16 9.40
N GLY A 57 5.30 12.07 9.16
CA GLY A 57 5.21 10.94 10.05
C GLY A 57 6.09 9.78 9.63
N ASP A 58 6.63 9.13 10.64
CA ASP A 58 7.47 7.95 10.49
C ASP A 58 6.62 6.68 10.61
N ILE A 59 6.81 5.74 9.68
CA ILE A 59 6.18 4.43 9.69
C ILE A 59 7.25 3.35 9.61
N TYR A 60 7.03 2.27 10.34
CA TYR A 60 7.98 1.17 10.50
C TYR A 60 7.25 -0.04 11.05
N PHE A 61 7.86 -1.22 11.03
CA PHE A 61 7.36 -2.36 11.79
C PHE A 61 8.50 -3.10 12.46
N SER A 62 8.24 -3.71 13.63
CA SER A 62 9.27 -4.49 14.33
C SER A 62 9.32 -5.92 13.78
N ILE A 63 10.47 -6.33 13.24
CA ILE A 63 10.74 -7.73 12.88
C ILE A 63 11.06 -8.55 14.14
N ASN A 64 11.78 -7.94 15.07
CA ASN A 64 12.10 -8.45 16.40
C ASN A 64 12.42 -7.29 17.34
N GLU A 65 12.68 -7.56 18.62
CA GLU A 65 12.92 -6.55 19.66
C GLU A 65 14.12 -5.61 19.39
N SER A 66 15.00 -5.93 18.43
CA SER A 66 16.21 -5.16 18.14
C SER A 66 16.29 -4.64 16.71
N TYR A 67 15.25 -4.83 15.89
CA TYR A 67 15.26 -4.36 14.50
C TYR A 67 13.89 -3.90 14.02
N GLU A 68 13.83 -2.60 13.72
CA GLU A 68 12.69 -1.84 13.23
C GLU A 68 13.10 -1.18 11.91
N PRO A 69 12.89 -1.84 10.77
CA PRO A 69 13.04 -1.17 9.48
C PRO A 69 11.97 -0.10 9.31
N HIS A 70 12.41 1.08 8.88
CA HIS A 70 11.56 2.22 8.57
C HIS A 70 11.29 2.27 7.07
N PHE A 71 10.10 2.71 6.70
CA PHE A 71 9.82 3.09 5.32
C PHE A 71 10.27 4.54 5.12
N ASP A 72 10.81 4.84 3.94
CA ASP A 72 11.30 6.17 3.61
C ASP A 72 10.14 7.16 3.41
N MET A 73 9.03 6.71 2.81
CA MET A 73 7.86 7.54 2.53
C MET A 73 6.54 6.83 2.82
N ALA A 74 5.78 7.36 3.78
CA ALA A 74 4.47 6.82 4.12
C ALA A 74 3.48 6.84 2.95
N ILE A 75 3.65 7.76 1.99
CA ILE A 75 2.79 7.83 0.81
C ILE A 75 3.00 6.67 -0.16
N ASP A 76 4.23 6.21 -0.36
CA ASP A 76 4.52 5.04 -1.20
C ASP A 76 3.80 3.81 -0.65
N VAL A 77 3.87 3.62 0.67
CA VAL A 77 3.16 2.54 1.36
C VAL A 77 1.64 2.66 1.23
N ILE A 78 1.07 3.86 1.26
CA ILE A 78 -0.37 4.06 1.02
C ILE A 78 -0.76 3.65 -0.40
N ILE A 79 0.03 4.05 -1.40
CA ILE A 79 -0.23 3.75 -2.82
C ILE A 79 -0.18 2.23 -3.04
N ASP A 80 0.90 1.60 -2.60
CA ASP A 80 1.11 0.16 -2.76
C ASP A 80 0.09 -0.67 -1.98
N LEU A 81 -0.17 -0.31 -0.72
CA LEU A 81 -1.16 -1.03 0.09
C LEU A 81 -2.57 -0.90 -0.50
N SER A 82 -2.90 0.23 -1.13
CA SER A 82 -4.19 0.41 -1.82
C SER A 82 -4.30 -0.54 -3.02
N ALA A 83 -3.23 -0.66 -3.81
CA ALA A 83 -3.18 -1.55 -4.95
C ALA A 83 -3.24 -3.04 -4.52
N ILE A 84 -2.49 -3.41 -3.47
CA ILE A 84 -2.48 -4.76 -2.88
C ILE A 84 -3.84 -5.13 -2.27
N LEU A 85 -4.49 -4.19 -1.56
CA LEU A 85 -5.84 -4.40 -1.05
C LEU A 85 -6.81 -4.72 -2.19
N LEU A 86 -6.69 -4.00 -3.30
CA LEU A 86 -7.53 -4.24 -4.46
C LEU A 86 -7.28 -5.61 -5.12
N GLU A 87 -6.01 -6.04 -5.23
CA GLU A 87 -5.66 -7.41 -5.64
C GLU A 87 -6.37 -8.44 -4.75
N SER A 88 -6.24 -8.28 -3.43
CA SER A 88 -6.87 -9.18 -2.47
C SER A 88 -8.39 -9.21 -2.58
N ILE A 89 -9.04 -8.06 -2.81
CA ILE A 89 -10.50 -7.99 -2.98
C ILE A 89 -10.94 -8.69 -4.28
N LYS A 90 -10.20 -8.50 -5.38
CA LYS A 90 -10.59 -9.01 -6.70
C LYS A 90 -10.28 -10.50 -6.89
N ASN A 91 -9.11 -10.93 -6.43
CA ASN A 91 -8.61 -12.28 -6.64
C ASN A 91 -8.68 -13.16 -5.37
N GLY A 92 -9.06 -12.58 -4.22
CA GLY A 92 -9.22 -13.29 -2.95
C GLY A 92 -7.90 -13.66 -2.25
N LYS A 93 -6.76 -13.47 -2.93
CA LYS A 93 -5.42 -13.74 -2.43
C LYS A 93 -4.40 -12.94 -3.23
N VAL A 94 -3.23 -12.76 -2.64
CA VAL A 94 -2.03 -12.13 -3.20
C VAL A 94 -0.89 -13.12 -3.05
N ASP A 95 -0.17 -13.39 -4.13
CA ASP A 95 1.04 -14.23 -4.11
C ASP A 95 2.28 -13.33 -4.11
N ILE A 96 3.09 -13.42 -3.05
CA ILE A 96 4.29 -12.58 -2.93
C ILE A 96 5.26 -12.84 -4.08
N LYS A 97 5.37 -14.08 -4.58
CA LYS A 97 6.28 -14.39 -5.70
C LYS A 97 5.81 -13.84 -7.04
N GLU A 98 4.52 -13.56 -7.18
CA GLU A 98 4.01 -12.89 -8.37
C GLU A 98 4.23 -11.37 -8.30
N LEU A 99 4.32 -10.78 -7.10
CA LEU A 99 4.65 -9.36 -6.90
C LEU A 99 6.15 -9.07 -6.89
N ASP A 100 6.94 -9.94 -6.27
CA ASP A 100 8.41 -9.90 -6.25
C ASP A 100 8.98 -11.32 -6.49
N PRO A 101 9.38 -11.63 -7.73
CA PRO A 101 10.00 -12.91 -8.07
C PRO A 101 11.28 -13.22 -7.29
N ASN A 102 11.98 -12.20 -6.78
CA ASN A 102 13.24 -12.33 -6.04
C ASN A 102 13.04 -12.46 -4.53
N SER A 103 11.82 -12.27 -4.03
CA SER A 103 11.52 -12.35 -2.60
C SER A 103 12.01 -13.65 -1.97
N LYS A 104 12.52 -13.60 -0.73
CA LYS A 104 12.82 -14.82 0.04
C LYS A 104 11.56 -15.57 0.46
N TYR A 105 10.41 -14.92 0.39
CA TYR A 105 9.11 -15.46 0.76
C TYR A 105 8.40 -16.09 -0.45
N SER A 106 7.57 -17.11 -0.18
CA SER A 106 6.77 -17.81 -1.19
C SER A 106 5.36 -18.12 -0.70
N ASN A 107 4.92 -17.44 0.36
CA ASN A 107 3.58 -17.55 0.88
C ASN A 107 2.62 -16.63 0.12
N PHE A 108 1.34 -16.94 0.26
CA PHE A 108 0.24 -16.09 -0.18
C PHE A 108 -0.48 -15.51 1.04
N PHE A 109 -1.15 -14.40 0.85
CA PHE A 109 -2.01 -13.80 1.88
C PHE A 109 -3.30 -13.24 1.28
N SER A 110 -4.26 -12.92 2.13
CA SER A 110 -5.46 -12.16 1.84
C SER A 110 -5.60 -11.06 2.88
N ILE A 111 -6.21 -9.96 2.49
CA ILE A 111 -6.56 -8.85 3.38
C ILE A 111 -8.07 -8.85 3.58
N SER A 112 -8.49 -9.04 4.83
CA SER A 112 -9.85 -8.75 5.27
C SER A 112 -9.93 -7.32 5.78
N THR A 113 -10.99 -6.59 5.41
CA THR A 113 -11.15 -5.19 5.81
C THR A 113 -12.59 -4.88 6.19
N SER A 114 -12.76 -3.97 7.15
CA SER A 114 -14.03 -3.28 7.33
C SER A 114 -14.19 -2.15 6.31
N LYS A 115 -15.41 -1.62 6.18
CA LYS A 115 -15.66 -0.42 5.38
C LYS A 115 -14.89 0.79 5.90
N ASP A 116 -14.83 0.97 7.21
CA ASP A 116 -14.20 2.15 7.83
C ASP A 116 -12.68 2.13 7.64
N ASP A 117 -12.03 0.97 7.80
CA ASP A 117 -10.58 0.84 7.61
C ASP A 117 -10.19 1.04 6.13
N ALA A 118 -10.97 0.50 5.20
CA ALA A 118 -10.74 0.71 3.78
C ALA A 118 -10.96 2.17 3.38
N MET A 119 -11.95 2.85 3.95
CA MET A 119 -12.18 4.28 3.77
C MET A 119 -11.04 5.12 4.35
N LEU A 120 -10.42 4.70 5.45
CA LEU A 120 -9.28 5.39 6.05
C LEU A 120 -8.07 5.37 5.10
N LEU A 121 -7.72 4.19 4.56
CA LEU A 121 -6.64 4.06 3.57
C LEU A 121 -6.96 4.85 2.29
N LEU A 122 -8.19 4.70 1.77
CA LEU A 122 -8.66 5.43 0.57
C LEU A 122 -8.61 6.95 0.78
N SER A 123 -8.90 7.44 1.99
CA SER A 123 -8.80 8.87 2.30
C SER A 123 -7.35 9.37 2.21
N GLY A 124 -6.37 8.57 2.65
CA GLY A 124 -4.95 8.89 2.48
C GLY A 124 -4.56 9.01 1.01
N LEU A 125 -4.92 7.99 0.20
CA LEU A 125 -4.67 7.98 -1.23
C LEU A 125 -5.32 9.18 -1.95
N ASN A 126 -6.57 9.51 -1.59
CA ASN A 126 -7.28 10.64 -2.19
C ASN A 126 -6.69 12.00 -1.85
N LYS A 127 -6.03 12.16 -0.69
CA LYS A 127 -5.33 13.42 -0.36
C LYS A 127 -4.13 13.62 -1.28
N PHE A 128 -3.33 12.58 -1.49
CA PHE A 128 -2.24 12.60 -2.45
C PHE A 128 -2.74 12.91 -3.86
N ILE A 129 -3.79 12.23 -4.34
CA ILE A 129 -4.37 12.50 -5.66
C ILE A 129 -4.77 13.98 -5.84
N ASN A 130 -5.26 14.63 -4.78
CA ASN A 130 -5.75 16.01 -4.83
C ASN A 130 -4.62 17.06 -4.74
N ALA A 131 -3.52 16.74 -4.07
CA ALA A 131 -2.40 17.65 -3.85
C ALA A 131 -1.05 16.91 -3.92
N PRO A 132 -0.70 16.27 -5.05
CA PRO A 132 0.47 15.40 -5.13
C PRO A 132 1.78 16.16 -4.91
N GLN A 133 1.81 17.43 -5.30
CA GLN A 133 2.95 18.34 -5.13
C GLN A 133 3.25 18.72 -3.67
N GLU A 134 2.35 18.41 -2.73
CA GLU A 134 2.59 18.66 -1.30
C GLU A 134 3.40 17.52 -0.65
N TYR A 135 3.61 16.40 -1.35
CA TYR A 135 4.28 15.21 -0.86
C TYR A 135 5.74 15.20 -1.30
N GLU A 136 6.64 14.78 -0.42
CA GLU A 136 8.09 14.69 -0.69
C GLU A 136 8.39 13.81 -1.92
N LEU A 137 7.55 12.80 -2.19
CA LEU A 137 7.62 11.96 -3.38
C LEU A 137 7.69 12.79 -4.68
N ALA A 138 6.99 13.93 -4.77
CA ALA A 138 6.99 14.78 -5.95
C ALA A 138 8.36 15.41 -6.24
N ASP A 139 9.23 15.58 -5.23
CA ASP A 139 10.57 16.14 -5.41
C ASP A 139 11.51 15.18 -6.18
N PHE A 140 11.14 13.89 -6.28
CA PHE A 140 11.91 12.85 -6.96
C PHE A 140 11.38 12.49 -8.35
N MET A 141 10.31 13.15 -8.79
CA MET A 141 9.63 12.85 -10.04
C MET A 141 9.60 14.10 -10.93
N ASP A 142 9.70 13.92 -12.25
CA ASP A 142 9.32 14.99 -13.15
C ASP A 142 7.79 15.14 -13.26
N GLU A 143 7.34 16.24 -13.87
CA GLU A 143 5.91 16.55 -14.00
C GLU A 143 5.13 15.43 -14.71
N SER A 144 5.72 14.81 -15.73
CA SER A 144 5.06 13.75 -16.51
C SER A 144 4.98 12.44 -15.74
N GLU A 145 6.03 12.10 -14.99
CA GLU A 145 6.07 10.91 -14.13
C GLU A 145 5.05 11.03 -12.99
N LEU A 146 4.96 12.20 -12.36
CA LEU A 146 3.99 12.46 -11.30
C LEU A 146 2.54 12.44 -11.82
N GLU A 147 2.30 13.01 -13.01
CA GLU A 147 0.98 12.94 -13.66
C GLU A 147 0.55 11.50 -13.97
N GLU A 148 1.49 10.65 -14.41
CA GLU A 148 1.25 9.22 -14.66
C GLU A 148 0.88 8.49 -13.37
N LEU A 149 1.68 8.63 -12.31
CA LEU A 149 1.41 8.04 -11.00
C LEU A 149 0.05 8.49 -10.42
N VAL A 150 -0.27 9.78 -10.53
CA VAL A 150 -1.57 10.30 -10.10
C VAL A 150 -2.71 9.72 -10.93
N GLY A 151 -2.48 9.47 -12.22
CA GLY A 151 -3.40 8.74 -13.10
C GLY A 151 -3.71 7.33 -12.60
N ASP A 152 -2.67 6.56 -12.30
CA ASP A 152 -2.79 5.21 -11.73
C ASP A 152 -3.52 5.23 -10.39
N CYS A 153 -3.15 6.15 -9.49
CA CYS A 153 -3.79 6.32 -8.20
C CYS A 153 -5.28 6.64 -8.32
N LYS A 154 -5.68 7.48 -9.29
CA LYS A 154 -7.10 7.79 -9.57
C LYS A 154 -7.87 6.54 -10.01
N GLU A 155 -7.27 5.70 -10.84
CA GLU A 155 -7.91 4.46 -11.27
C GLU A 155 -8.09 3.49 -10.08
N ILE A 156 -7.03 3.30 -9.29
CA ILE A 156 -7.06 2.48 -8.07
C ILE A 156 -8.14 2.99 -7.11
N SER A 157 -8.14 4.30 -6.82
CA SER A 157 -9.12 4.95 -5.94
C SER A 157 -10.57 4.77 -6.42
N GLY A 158 -10.81 4.96 -7.73
CA GLY A 158 -12.14 4.77 -8.31
C GLY A 158 -12.65 3.34 -8.18
N ILE A 159 -11.78 2.34 -8.39
CA ILE A 159 -12.16 0.93 -8.26
C ILE A 159 -12.34 0.55 -6.78
N LEU A 160 -11.44 0.97 -5.89
CA LEU A 160 -11.57 0.74 -4.45
C LEU A 160 -12.86 1.34 -3.90
N THR A 161 -13.21 2.56 -4.30
CA THR A 161 -14.49 3.20 -3.91
C THR A 161 -15.68 2.30 -4.24
N ASN A 162 -15.71 1.73 -5.45
CA ASN A 162 -16.76 0.81 -5.87
C ASN A 162 -16.75 -0.49 -5.05
N CYS A 163 -15.57 -1.07 -4.80
CA CYS A 163 -15.42 -2.27 -3.99
C CYS A 163 -15.90 -2.04 -2.54
N ILE A 164 -15.50 -0.94 -1.91
CA ILE A 164 -15.87 -0.59 -0.53
C ILE A 164 -17.37 -0.40 -0.38
N SER A 165 -18.06 0.07 -1.42
CA SER A 165 -19.52 0.19 -1.40
C SER A 165 -20.26 -1.16 -1.33
N GLN A 166 -19.56 -2.26 -1.64
CA GLN A 166 -20.10 -3.62 -1.71
C GLN A 166 -19.68 -4.52 -0.52
N ILE A 167 -18.80 -4.02 0.37
CA ILE A 167 -18.39 -4.65 1.63
C ILE A 167 -19.44 -4.32 2.70
#